data_AF-A0A2T3XJI6-F1
#
_entry.id   AF-A0A2T3XJI6-F1
#
_cell.length_a   1.000
_cell.length_b   1.000
_cell.length_c   1.000
_cell.angle_alpha   90.00
_cell.angle_beta   90.00
_cell.angle_gamma   90.00
#
_symmetry.space_group_name_H-M   'P 1'
#
loop_
_entity.id
_entity.type
_entity.pdbx_description
1 polymer ?
#
loop_
_entity_poly.entity_id
_entity_poly.type
_entity_poly.pdbx_seq_one_letter_code
_entity_poly.pdbx_strand_id
1 'polypeptide(L)'
;VHIGENLFRHERTTQTALYASDTVQITPRLSALLGLRYTQFRDRVYNVDQSVQADYSANPVTPTGALMFKLDPDTTVYASYVEALQQGGASSNTNVNYPQTFGPLKSKQYEVGLKADHRNWGANLALFRIDQGYE
;
A
#
# COMPACT_ATOMS: atom_id res chain seq x y z
N VAL A 1 8.73 -23.74 -30.56
CA VAL A 1 9.43 -22.55 -30.01
C VAL A 1 10.22 -23.01 -28.79
N HIS A 2 11.54 -23.19 -28.91
CA HIS A 2 12.41 -23.47 -27.76
C HIS A 2 12.63 -22.16 -27.02
N ILE A 3 12.03 -21.99 -25.85
CA ILE A 3 12.35 -20.88 -24.95
C ILE A 3 13.63 -21.33 -24.22
N GLY A 4 14.76 -20.68 -24.57
CA GLY A 4 16.10 -21.11 -24.19
C GLY A 4 16.32 -21.24 -22.68
N GLU A 5 17.17 -22.19 -22.31
CA GLU A 5 17.51 -22.63 -20.94
C GLU A 5 18.29 -21.60 -20.10
N ASN A 6 18.40 -20.34 -20.53
CA ASN A 6 19.09 -19.27 -19.79
C ASN A 6 18.08 -18.33 -19.13
N LEU A 7 17.35 -18.84 -18.15
CA LEU A 7 16.56 -18.01 -17.24
C LEU A 7 17.53 -17.24 -16.32
N PHE A 8 17.57 -15.92 -16.44
CA PHE A 8 18.31 -15.06 -15.51
C PHE A 8 17.32 -14.19 -14.73
N ARG A 9 17.70 -13.79 -13.52
CA ARG A 9 16.87 -12.94 -12.67
C ARG A 9 16.91 -11.51 -13.21
N HIS A 10 15.86 -11.05 -13.87
CA HIS A 10 15.81 -9.69 -14.40
C HIS A 10 15.58 -8.63 -13.31
N GLU A 11 14.77 -8.93 -12.29
CA GLU A 11 14.40 -7.98 -11.24
C GLU A 11 14.31 -8.68 -9.87
N ARG A 12 14.63 -7.95 -8.79
CA ARG A 12 14.45 -8.38 -7.40
C ARG A 12 13.99 -7.23 -6.52
N THR A 13 12.78 -7.35 -6.03
CA THR A 13 12.22 -6.43 -5.05
C THR A 13 12.27 -7.05 -3.65
N THR A 14 12.74 -6.29 -2.66
CA THR A 14 12.80 -6.67 -1.25
C THR A 14 12.16 -5.58 -0.40
N GLN A 15 11.23 -5.95 0.46
CA GLN A 15 10.55 -5.03 1.37
C GLN A 15 10.68 -5.51 2.81
N THR A 16 11.21 -4.66 3.68
CA THR A 16 11.28 -4.90 5.12
C THR A 16 10.49 -3.80 5.81
N ALA A 17 9.47 -4.13 6.60
CA ALA A 17 8.62 -3.13 7.22
C ALA A 17 8.53 -3.30 8.73
N LEU A 18 8.48 -2.16 9.43
CA LEU A 18 8.11 -2.05 10.83
C LEU A 18 6.80 -1.26 10.91
N TYR A 19 5.84 -1.75 11.69
CA TYR A 19 4.55 -1.09 11.84
C TYR A 19 4.10 -1.08 13.29
N ALA A 20 3.35 -0.05 13.64
CA ALA A 20 2.67 0.08 14.92
C ALA A 20 1.30 0.70 14.69
N SER A 21 0.30 0.23 15.41
CA SER A 21 -1.04 0.79 15.38
C SER A 21 -1.70 0.65 16.74
N ASP A 22 -2.49 1.65 17.11
CA ASP A 22 -3.28 1.65 18.32
C ASP A 22 -4.72 2.07 18.02
N THR A 23 -5.66 1.50 18.76
CA THR A 23 -7.08 1.87 18.68
C THR A 23 -7.54 2.40 20.02
N VAL A 24 -7.75 3.71 20.06
CA VAL A 24 -8.14 4.43 21.27
C VAL A 24 -9.64 4.65 21.25
N GLN A 25 -10.30 4.21 22.32
CA GLN A 25 -11.69 4.55 22.57
C GLN A 25 -11.76 5.93 23.23
N ILE A 26 -12.22 6.93 22.48
CA ILE A 26 -12.33 8.32 22.96
C ILE A 26 -13.60 8.47 23.80
N THR A 27 -14.71 7.85 23.36
CA THR A 27 -15.98 7.80 24.09
C THR A 27 -16.61 6.41 23.96
N PRO A 28 -17.68 6.08 24.71
CA PRO A 28 -18.40 4.81 24.54
C PRO A 28 -18.85 4.52 23.10
N ARG A 29 -19.03 5.56 22.28
CA ARG A 29 -19.49 5.47 20.89
C ARG A 29 -18.42 5.84 19.85
N LEU A 30 -17.35 6.54 20.22
CA LEU A 30 -16.31 7.00 19.30
C LEU A 30 -14.98 6.31 19.59
N SER A 31 -14.44 5.65 18.58
CA SER A 31 -13.10 5.08 18.58
C SER A 31 -12.28 5.65 17.42
N ALA A 32 -10.98 5.77 17.62
CA ALA A 32 -10.03 6.16 16.61
C ALA A 32 -8.92 5.11 16.52
N LEU A 33 -8.56 4.72 15.30
CA LEU A 33 -7.40 3.89 15.01
C LEU A 33 -6.34 4.80 14.39
N LEU A 34 -5.12 4.73 14.91
CA LEU A 34 -3.96 5.42 14.34
C LEU A 34 -2.85 4.40 14.17
N GLY A 35 -2.25 4.38 12.99
CA GLY A 35 -1.17 3.47 12.64
C GLY A 35 -0.14 4.14 11.76
N LEU A 36 1.10 3.66 11.88
CA LEU A 36 2.22 4.06 11.07
C LEU A 36 2.98 2.82 10.64
N ARG A 37 3.38 2.79 9.37
CA ARG A 37 4.22 1.74 8.83
C ARG A 37 5.43 2.37 8.14
N TYR A 38 6.61 2.02 8.61
CA TYR A 38 7.88 2.32 7.97
C TYR A 38 8.28 1.13 7.10
N THR A 39 8.49 1.33 5.81
CA THR A 39 8.91 0.26 4.90
C THR A 39 10.25 0.64 4.26
N GLN A 40 11.24 -0.23 4.41
CA GLN A 40 12.46 -0.22 3.61
C GLN A 40 12.18 -1.01 2.34
N PHE A 41 12.11 -0.31 1.23
CA PHE A 41 11.93 -0.85 -0.09
C PHE A 41 13.28 -0.84 -0.82
N ARG A 42 13.65 -1.96 -1.42
CA ARG A 42 14.78 -2.08 -2.33
C ARG A 42 14.34 -2.80 -3.58
N ASP A 43 14.75 -2.30 -4.72
CA ASP A 43 14.49 -2.91 -6.01
C ASP A 43 15.75 -2.92 -6.86
N ARG A 44 16.07 -4.10 -7.43
CA ARG A 44 17.31 -4.34 -8.17
C ARG A 44 17.00 -4.94 -9.52
N VAL A 45 17.42 -4.26 -10.57
CA VAL A 45 17.38 -4.75 -11.93
C VAL A 45 18.75 -5.31 -12.29
N TYR A 46 18.78 -6.48 -12.92
CA TYR A 46 20.01 -7.15 -13.33
C TYR A 46 20.04 -7.32 -14.85
N ASN A 47 21.25 -7.21 -15.39
CA ASN A 47 21.58 -7.55 -16.77
C ASN A 47 21.64 -9.08 -16.96
N VAL A 48 21.71 -9.53 -18.22
CA VAL A 48 21.86 -10.96 -18.58
C VAL A 48 23.13 -11.58 -17.97
N ASP A 49 24.18 -10.78 -17.76
CA ASP A 49 25.45 -11.18 -17.14
C ASP A 49 25.41 -11.18 -15.59
N GLN A 50 24.22 -10.99 -15.00
CA GLN A 50 23.98 -10.87 -13.56
C GLN A 50 24.62 -9.64 -12.88
N SER A 51 25.17 -8.70 -13.63
CA SER A 51 25.57 -7.40 -13.07
C SER A 51 24.34 -6.58 -12.66
N VAL A 52 24.47 -5.79 -11.59
CA VAL A 52 23.40 -4.89 -11.14
C VAL A 52 23.34 -3.73 -12.12
N GLN A 53 22.23 -3.63 -12.82
CA GLN A 53 21.96 -2.59 -13.80
C GLN A 53 21.39 -1.33 -13.15
N ALA A 54 20.49 -1.51 -12.17
CA ALA A 54 19.92 -0.44 -11.36
C ALA A 54 19.65 -0.97 -9.94
N ASP A 55 19.96 -0.16 -8.93
CA ASP A 55 19.61 -0.41 -7.52
C ASP A 55 18.85 0.81 -7.00
N TYR A 56 17.58 0.61 -6.67
CA TYR A 56 16.71 1.64 -6.13
C TYR A 56 16.39 1.30 -4.68
N SER A 57 16.49 2.28 -3.78
CA SER A 57 16.06 2.11 -2.40
C SER A 57 15.24 3.31 -1.92
N ALA A 58 14.11 3.03 -1.27
CA ALA A 58 13.32 4.06 -0.60
C ALA A 58 12.85 3.57 0.77
N ASN A 59 12.61 4.52 1.66
CA ASN A 59 12.25 4.25 3.04
C ASN A 59 10.94 4.95 3.41
N PRO A 60 9.85 4.78 2.62
CA PRO A 60 8.62 5.51 2.86
C PRO A 60 7.97 5.14 4.20
N VAL A 61 7.38 6.15 4.82
CA VAL A 61 6.43 6.01 5.92
C VAL A 61 5.03 6.18 5.36
N THR A 62 4.16 5.21 5.65
CA THR A 62 2.75 5.21 5.27
C THR A 62 1.87 5.25 6.53
N PRO A 63 1.15 6.35 6.79
CA PRO A 63 0.18 6.41 7.86
C PRO A 63 -1.11 5.67 7.52
N THR A 64 -1.82 5.28 8.58
CA THR A 64 -3.18 4.75 8.52
C THR A 64 -3.97 5.39 9.64
N GLY A 65 -5.17 5.85 9.34
CA GLY A 65 -6.08 6.43 10.32
C GLY A 65 -7.50 5.95 10.05
N ALA A 66 -8.26 5.68 11.10
CA ALA A 66 -9.69 5.48 10.98
C ALA A 66 -10.43 6.07 12.17
N LEU A 67 -11.63 6.59 11.92
CA LEU A 67 -12.59 6.99 12.94
C LEU A 67 -13.79 6.07 12.81
N MET A 68 -14.27 5.56 13.94
CA MET A 68 -15.42 4.67 14.02
C MET A 68 -16.40 5.23 15.04
N PHE A 69 -17.64 5.45 14.61
CA PHE A 69 -18.72 5.96 15.43
C PHE A 69 -19.88 4.96 15.47
N LYS A 70 -20.20 4.48 16.68
CA LYS A 70 -21.35 3.62 16.94
C LYS A 70 -22.62 4.45 16.99
N LEU A 71 -23.50 4.27 16.01
CA LEU A 71 -24.84 4.85 16.01
C LEU A 71 -25.71 4.16 17.07
N ASP A 72 -25.58 2.83 17.15
CA ASP A 72 -26.23 1.94 18.10
C ASP A 72 -25.32 0.73 18.38
N PRO A 73 -25.70 -0.25 19.23
CA PRO A 73 -24.85 -1.40 19.55
C PRO A 73 -24.46 -2.26 18.34
N ASP A 74 -25.27 -2.25 17.28
CA ASP A 74 -25.17 -3.13 16.11
C ASP A 74 -24.71 -2.37 14.86
N THR A 75 -24.83 -1.04 14.83
CA THR A 75 -24.48 -0.19 13.67
C THR A 75 -23.32 0.75 13.97
N THR A 76 -22.28 0.68 13.13
CA THR A 76 -21.10 1.54 13.18
C THR A 76 -20.86 2.21 11.83
N VAL A 77 -20.69 3.53 11.84
CA VAL A 77 -20.18 4.29 10.70
C VAL A 77 -18.69 4.48 10.90
N TYR A 78 -17.92 4.37 9.82
CA TYR A 78 -16.48 4.60 9.86
C TYR A 78 -16.02 5.47 8.69
N ALA A 79 -14.92 6.17 8.92
CA ALA A 79 -14.16 6.85 7.90
C ALA A 79 -12.69 6.45 8.08
N SER A 80 -12.01 6.06 7.01
CA SER A 80 -10.61 5.66 7.05
C SER A 80 -9.79 6.31 5.95
N TYR A 81 -8.51 6.45 6.26
CA TYR A 81 -7.46 6.93 5.39
C TYR A 81 -6.28 5.97 5.49
N VAL A 82 -5.82 5.48 4.35
CA VAL A 82 -4.67 4.56 4.29
C VAL A 82 -3.75 5.01 3.17
N GLU A 83 -2.47 5.11 3.48
CA GLU A 83 -1.43 5.14 2.44
C GLU A 83 -0.88 3.73 2.24
N ALA A 84 -0.75 3.31 0.99
CA ALA A 84 -0.13 2.04 0.64
C ALA A 84 0.93 2.23 -0.45
N LEU A 85 1.97 1.40 -0.40
CA LEU A 85 3.05 1.42 -1.39
C LEU A 85 2.69 0.55 -2.57
N GLN A 86 2.84 1.12 -3.76
CA GLN A 86 2.83 0.40 -5.02
C GLN A 86 4.26 0.38 -5.57
N GLN A 87 4.62 -0.73 -6.21
CA GLN A 87 5.89 -0.82 -6.91
C GLN A 87 5.89 0.20 -8.05
N GLY A 88 6.91 1.07 -8.07
CA GLY A 88 7.12 2.01 -9.17
C GLY A 88 7.51 1.26 -10.43
N GLY A 89 7.25 1.86 -11.60
CA GLY A 89 7.69 1.31 -12.87
C GLY A 89 9.19 1.53 -13.09
N ALA A 90 9.86 0.58 -13.74
CA ALA A 90 11.18 0.78 -14.31
C ALA A 90 11.07 1.55 -15.65
N SER A 91 11.98 2.49 -15.93
CA SER A 91 12.01 3.16 -17.24
C SER A 91 12.26 2.14 -18.36
N SER A 92 11.43 2.20 -19.39
CA SER A 92 11.59 1.38 -20.60
C SER A 92 12.95 1.64 -21.27
N ASN A 93 13.51 0.60 -21.91
CA ASN A 93 14.79 0.64 -22.63
C ASN A 93 14.82 1.62 -23.83
N THR A 94 13.67 2.17 -24.23
CA THR A 94 13.52 3.17 -25.28
C THR A 94 13.54 4.62 -24.79
N ASN A 95 13.53 4.85 -23.47
CA ASN A 95 13.49 6.21 -22.90
C ASN A 95 14.88 6.83 -22.80
N VAL A 96 14.97 8.14 -23.05
CA VAL A 96 16.21 8.94 -22.97
C VAL A 96 16.86 8.88 -21.58
N ASN A 97 16.06 8.64 -20.54
CA ASN A 97 16.51 8.59 -19.14
C ASN A 97 16.81 7.16 -18.65
N TYR A 98 16.97 6.20 -19.56
CA TYR A 98 17.39 4.85 -19.18
C TYR A 98 18.81 4.87 -18.57
N PRO A 99 19.06 4.15 -17.44
CA PRO A 99 18.20 3.25 -16.70
C PRO A 99 17.71 3.82 -15.35
N GLN A 100 16.94 4.92 -15.33
CA GLN A 100 16.32 5.40 -14.09
C GLN A 100 15.12 4.54 -13.67
N THR A 101 15.17 4.00 -12.45
CA THR A 101 14.02 3.41 -11.76
C THR A 101 13.27 4.52 -11.01
N PHE A 102 11.96 4.64 -11.24
CA PHE A 102 11.13 5.56 -10.46
C PHE A 102 10.83 4.94 -9.09
N GLY A 103 10.73 5.79 -8.07
CA GLY A 103 10.46 5.31 -6.72
C GLY A 103 9.11 4.63 -6.53
N PRO A 104 8.91 3.89 -5.44
CA PRO A 104 7.63 3.28 -5.12
C PRO A 104 6.56 4.37 -5.05
N LEU A 105 5.50 4.17 -5.81
CA LEU A 105 4.37 5.07 -5.88
C LEU A 105 3.58 4.96 -4.57
N LYS A 106 3.19 6.10 -4.01
CA LYS A 106 2.29 6.12 -2.86
C LYS A 106 0.86 6.18 -3.37
N SER A 107 0.10 5.12 -3.12
CA SER A 107 -1.35 5.11 -3.27
C SER A 107 -2.01 5.64 -2.00
N LYS A 108 -3.06 6.43 -2.17
CA LYS A 108 -3.88 6.97 -1.08
C LYS A 108 -5.29 6.45 -1.23
N GLN A 109 -5.83 5.87 -0.17
CA GLN A 109 -7.21 5.41 -0.12
C GLN A 109 -7.97 6.18 0.95
N TYR A 110 -9.12 6.71 0.56
CA TYR A 110 -10.12 7.29 1.44
C TYR A 110 -11.36 6.41 1.38
N GLU A 111 -11.92 6.06 2.52
CA GLU A 111 -13.11 5.24 2.58
C GLU A 111 -14.05 5.77 3.66
N VAL A 112 -15.34 5.78 3.36
CA VAL A 112 -16.39 6.04 4.34
C VAL A 112 -17.41 4.93 4.19
N GLY A 113 -17.77 4.28 5.29
CA GLY A 113 -18.68 3.15 5.26
C GLY A 113 -19.57 3.06 6.48
N LEU A 114 -20.60 2.24 6.32
CA LEU A 114 -21.55 1.87 7.34
C LEU A 114 -21.55 0.34 7.43
N LYS A 115 -21.42 -0.15 8.65
CA LYS A 115 -21.47 -1.55 9.00
C LYS A 115 -22.60 -1.76 9.99
N ALA A 116 -23.55 -2.63 9.65
CA ALA A 116 -24.60 -3.08 10.54
C ALA A 116 -24.44 -4.59 10.75
N ASP A 117 -24.41 -5.02 12.00
CA ASP A 117 -24.25 -6.42 12.40
C ASP A 117 -25.30 -6.76 13.45
N HIS A 118 -26.46 -7.23 12.99
CA HIS A 118 -27.54 -7.68 13.86
C HIS A 118 -27.53 -9.21 13.96
N ARG A 119 -28.16 -9.73 15.02
CA ARG A 119 -28.19 -11.17 15.35
C ARG A 119 -28.54 -12.12 14.18
N ASN A 120 -29.38 -11.69 13.24
CA ASN A 120 -29.87 -12.52 12.13
C ASN A 120 -29.40 -12.05 10.75
N TRP A 121 -28.79 -10.86 10.63
CA TRP A 121 -28.34 -10.31 9.35
C TRP A 121 -27.26 -9.26 9.56
N GLY A 122 -26.33 -9.18 8.60
CA GLY A 122 -25.31 -8.13 8.57
C GLY A 122 -25.26 -7.49 7.18
N ALA A 123 -24.98 -6.19 7.14
CA ALA A 123 -24.80 -5.43 5.91
C ALA A 123 -23.61 -4.48 6.04
N ASN A 124 -22.92 -4.27 4.93
CA ASN A 124 -21.85 -3.28 4.82
C ASN A 124 -22.08 -2.47 3.54
N LEU A 125 -21.97 -1.15 3.67
CA LEU A 125 -22.00 -0.23 2.54
C LEU A 125 -20.79 0.70 2.68
N ALA A 126 -19.98 0.83 1.63
CA ALA A 126 -18.81 1.70 1.65
C ALA A 126 -18.68 2.47 0.34
N LEU A 127 -18.22 3.70 0.45
CA LEU A 127 -17.77 4.55 -0.65
C LEU A 127 -16.27 4.74 -0.49
N PHE A 128 -15.51 4.41 -1.51
CA PHE A 128 -14.07 4.52 -1.50
C PHE A 128 -13.56 5.30 -2.71
N ARG A 129 -12.45 6.00 -2.48
CA ARG A 129 -11.65 6.64 -3.53
C ARG A 129 -10.21 6.19 -3.36
N ILE A 130 -9.63 5.70 -4.45
CA ILE A 130 -8.23 5.27 -4.50
C ILE A 130 -7.52 6.16 -5.50
N ASP A 131 -6.60 6.98 -5.00
CA ASP A 131 -5.69 7.75 -5.83
C ASP A 131 -4.39 6.94 -5.96
N GLN A 132 -4.16 6.35 -7.13
CA GLN A 132 -2.86 5.78 -7.48
C GLN A 132 -1.98 6.92 -7.95
N GLY A 133 -0.90 7.20 -7.23
CA GLY A 133 0.10 8.16 -7.70
C GLY A 133 0.66 7.66 -9.02
N TYR A 134 0.27 8.28 -10.13
CA TYR A 134 0.97 8.19 -11.40
C TYR A 134 1.67 9.55 -11.57
N GLU A 135 2.99 9.55 -11.67
CA GLU A 135 3.79 10.62 -12.29
C GLU A 135 4.54 10.03 -13.48
#